data_AF-A0A0S6TYT8-F1
#
_entry.id   AF-A0A0S6TYT8-F1
#
_cell.length_a   1.000
_cell.length_b   1.000
_cell.length_c   1.000
_cell.angle_alpha   90.00
_cell.angle_beta   90.00
_cell.angle_gamma   90.00
#
_symmetry.space_group_name_H-M   'P 1'
#
loop_
_entity.id
_entity.type
_entity.pdbx_description
1 polymer ?
#
loop_
_entity_poly.entity_id
_entity_poly.type
_entity_poly.pdbx_seq_one_letter_code
_entity_poly.pdbx_strand_id
1 'polypeptide(L)'
;MDEKVLGQIKKEERDIIQDLYERINSLESLAITLSEKSLDTDEEEMFYTKLLKDFNETNRKYNDFWKYISNKYNVTLGKCYIDFSDCLIYSAE
;
A
#
# COMPACT_ATOMS: atom_id res chain seq x y z
N MET A 1 8.94 21.76 -10.46
CA MET A 1 8.94 20.35 -10.08
C MET A 1 8.36 19.64 -11.28
N ASP A 2 9.22 19.09 -12.13
CA ASP A 2 8.82 18.49 -13.40
C ASP A 2 8.56 17.00 -13.16
N GLU A 3 7.32 16.65 -12.80
CA GLU A 3 6.89 15.26 -12.72
C GLU A 3 6.98 14.64 -14.11
N LYS A 4 7.90 13.70 -14.30
CA LYS A 4 8.06 13.00 -15.57
C LYS A 4 7.22 11.75 -15.58
N VAL A 5 6.41 11.59 -16.63
CA VAL A 5 5.70 10.33 -16.89
C VAL A 5 6.73 9.27 -17.29
N LEU A 6 6.82 8.22 -16.50
CA LEU A 6 7.72 7.07 -16.68
C LEU A 6 7.04 5.91 -17.41
N GLY A 7 5.71 5.84 -17.38
CA GLY A 7 4.93 4.80 -18.06
C GLY A 7 3.45 4.83 -17.71
N GLN A 8 2.69 3.90 -18.26
CA GLN A 8 1.27 3.70 -17.96
C GLN A 8 1.02 2.24 -17.60
N ILE A 9 0.42 2.00 -16.45
CA ILE A 9 0.00 0.66 -16.03
C ILE A 9 -1.39 0.33 -16.58
N LYS A 10 -1.73 -0.95 -16.63
CA LYS A 10 -3.09 -1.36 -16.96
C LYS A 10 -4.03 -1.07 -15.81
N LYS A 11 -5.33 -0.95 -16.11
CA LYS A 11 -6.35 -0.73 -15.07
C LYS A 11 -6.36 -1.83 -14.03
N GLU A 12 -6.16 -3.08 -14.42
CA GLU A 12 -6.14 -4.21 -13.48
C GLU A 12 -4.96 -4.10 -12.51
N GLU A 13 -3.81 -3.59 -12.97
CA GLU A 13 -2.64 -3.35 -12.11
C GLU A 13 -2.90 -2.17 -11.17
N ARG A 14 -3.56 -1.12 -11.66
CA ARG A 14 -3.98 0.03 -10.85
C ARG A 14 -4.94 -0.40 -9.75
N ASP A 15 -5.93 -1.22 -10.08
CA ASP A 15 -6.92 -1.71 -9.12
C ASP A 15 -6.24 -2.55 -8.02
N ILE A 16 -5.27 -3.40 -8.37
CA ILE A 16 -4.49 -4.18 -7.38
C ILE A 16 -3.75 -3.27 -6.39
N ILE A 17 -3.03 -2.26 -6.88
CA ILE A 17 -2.25 -1.39 -5.98
C ILE A 17 -3.14 -0.45 -5.17
N GLN A 18 -4.25 -0.01 -5.75
CA GLN A 18 -5.25 0.79 -5.05
C GLN A 18 -5.87 -0.02 -3.91
N ASP A 19 -6.29 -1.27 -4.15
CA ASP A 19 -6.84 -2.16 -3.11
C ASP A 19 -5.84 -2.38 -1.97
N LEU A 20 -4.55 -2.57 -2.30
CA LEU A 20 -3.50 -2.75 -1.30
C LEU A 20 -3.29 -1.47 -0.47
N TYR A 21 -3.30 -0.31 -1.12
CA TYR A 21 -3.15 0.99 -0.46
C TYR A 21 -4.34 1.30 0.47
N GLU A 22 -5.58 1.12 -0.02
CA GLU A 22 -6.80 1.29 0.76
C GLU A 22 -6.83 0.33 1.97
N ARG A 23 -6.35 -0.92 1.79
CA ARG A 23 -6.25 -1.89 2.88
C ARG A 23 -5.21 -1.46 3.93
N ILE A 24 -4.06 -0.93 3.53
CA ILE A 24 -3.06 -0.38 4.47
C ILE A 24 -3.69 0.75 5.28
N ASN A 25 -4.31 1.73 4.62
CA ASN A 25 -4.97 2.87 5.29
C ASN A 25 -6.08 2.42 6.24
N SER A 26 -6.85 1.40 5.85
CA SER A 26 -7.92 0.83 6.69
C SER A 26 -7.35 0.15 7.94
N LEU A 27 -6.24 -0.58 7.80
CA LEU A 27 -5.55 -1.21 8.93
C LEU A 27 -4.91 -0.16 9.87
N GLU A 28 -4.35 0.92 9.33
CA GLU A 28 -3.84 2.05 10.13
C GLU A 28 -4.96 2.74 10.92
N SER A 29 -6.09 3.00 10.26
CA SER A 29 -7.28 3.57 10.91
C SER A 29 -7.81 2.64 12.01
N LEU A 30 -7.79 1.33 11.77
CA LEU A 30 -8.17 0.33 12.77
C LEU A 30 -7.19 0.31 13.95
N ALA A 31 -5.88 0.45 13.71
CA ALA A 31 -4.86 0.53 14.74
C ALA A 31 -5.12 1.70 15.70
N ILE A 32 -5.41 2.88 15.14
CA ILE A 32 -5.75 4.08 15.91
C ILE A 32 -7.02 3.83 16.73
N THR A 33 -8.07 3.32 16.09
CA THR A 33 -9.36 3.05 16.75
C THR A 33 -9.22 2.06 17.91
N LEU A 34 -8.38 1.02 17.76
CA LEU A 34 -8.12 0.04 18.82
C LEU A 34 -7.32 0.66 19.97
N SER A 35 -6.39 1.57 19.68
CA SER A 35 -5.59 2.26 20.71
C SER A 35 -6.41 3.20 21.59
N GLU A 36 -7.54 3.71 21.08
CA GLU A 36 -8.46 4.60 21.81
C GLU A 36 -9.52 3.84 22.61
N LYS A 37 -9.70 2.54 22.36
CA LYS A 37 -10.69 1.72 23.06
C LYS A 37 -10.11 1.13 24.33
N SER A 38 -10.89 1.18 25.42
CA SER A 38 -10.64 0.36 26.61
C SER A 38 -11.05 -1.08 26.30
N LEU A 39 -10.08 -1.90 25.92
CA LEU A 39 -10.21 -3.35 25.75
C LEU A 39 -9.68 -4.07 26.98
N ASP A 40 -10.23 -5.24 27.30
CA ASP A 40 -9.60 -6.13 28.27
C ASP A 40 -8.31 -6.72 27.66
N THR A 41 -7.31 -7.05 28.50
CA THR A 41 -5.95 -7.43 28.06
C THR A 41 -5.92 -8.57 27.03
N ASP A 42 -6.79 -9.58 27.19
CA ASP A 42 -6.85 -10.73 26.27
C ASP A 42 -7.40 -10.34 24.89
N GLU A 43 -8.36 -9.40 24.83
CA GLU A 43 -8.92 -8.90 23.58
C GLU A 43 -7.91 -8.01 22.86
N GLU A 44 -7.23 -7.13 23.59
CA GLU A 44 -6.18 -6.26 23.07
C GLU A 44 -5.06 -7.07 22.41
N GLU A 45 -4.53 -8.10 23.07
CA GLU A 45 -3.47 -8.95 22.53
C GLU A 45 -3.93 -9.70 21.26
N MET A 46 -5.16 -10.22 21.25
CA MET A 46 -5.71 -10.92 20.09
C MET A 46 -5.87 -9.98 18.88
N PHE A 47 -6.45 -8.79 19.08
CA PHE A 47 -6.65 -7.81 18.01
C PHE A 47 -5.32 -7.29 17.50
N TYR A 48 -4.39 -6.95 18.38
CA TYR A 48 -3.06 -6.48 18.01
C TYR A 48 -2.29 -7.53 17.18
N THR A 49 -2.32 -8.80 17.60
CA THR A 49 -1.66 -9.89 16.87
C THR A 49 -2.24 -10.08 15.47
N LYS A 50 -3.57 -10.05 15.34
CA LYS A 50 -4.24 -10.15 14.01
C LYS A 50 -3.91 -8.94 13.14
N LEU A 51 -4.00 -7.74 13.69
CA LEU A 51 -3.69 -6.49 12.99
C LEU A 51 -2.26 -6.50 12.46
N LEU A 52 -1.28 -6.84 13.31
CA LEU A 52 0.12 -6.96 12.91
C LEU A 52 0.31 -7.97 11.79
N LYS A 53 -0.34 -9.14 11.88
CA LYS A 53 -0.26 -10.16 10.84
C LYS A 53 -0.80 -9.63 9.52
N ASP A 54 -2.00 -9.06 9.52
CA ASP A 54 -2.67 -8.56 8.32
C ASP A 54 -1.91 -7.38 7.69
N PHE A 55 -1.35 -6.50 8.53
CA PHE A 55 -0.52 -5.38 8.09
C PHE A 55 0.78 -5.86 7.43
N ASN A 56 1.47 -6.83 8.04
CA ASN A 56 2.68 -7.41 7.48
C ASN A 56 2.41 -8.15 6.16
N GLU A 57 1.32 -8.92 6.07
CA GLU A 57 0.93 -9.61 4.83
C GLU A 57 0.59 -8.62 3.72
N THR A 58 -0.14 -7.55 4.03
CA THR A 58 -0.52 -6.52 3.05
C THR A 58 0.71 -5.74 2.57
N ASN A 59 1.61 -5.35 3.47
CA ASN A 59 2.86 -4.67 3.10
C ASN A 59 3.78 -5.54 2.25
N ARG A 60 3.84 -6.85 2.49
CA ARG A 60 4.59 -7.76 1.61
C ARG A 60 4.02 -7.75 0.19
N LYS A 61 2.70 -7.87 0.04
CA LYS A 61 2.03 -7.79 -1.27
C LYS A 61 2.25 -6.45 -1.96
N TYR A 62 2.18 -5.35 -1.22
CA TYR A 62 2.47 -4.00 -1.73
C TYR A 62 3.90 -3.89 -2.27
N ASN A 63 4.89 -4.35 -1.49
CA ASN A 63 6.29 -4.35 -1.92
C ASN A 63 6.53 -5.26 -3.13
N ASP A 64 5.90 -6.44 -3.16
CA ASP A 64 6.04 -7.38 -4.27
C ASP A 64 5.37 -6.86 -5.55
N PHE A 65 4.24 -6.15 -5.44
CA PHE A 65 3.64 -5.42 -6.55
C PHE A 65 4.62 -4.39 -7.12
N TRP A 66 5.24 -3.56 -6.26
CA TRP A 66 6.20 -2.57 -6.73
C TRP A 66 7.43 -3.20 -7.39
N LYS A 67 7.94 -4.32 -6.85
CA LYS A 67 9.01 -5.09 -7.52
C LYS A 67 8.58 -5.54 -8.92
N TYR A 68 7.36 -6.05 -9.06
CA TYR A 68 6.80 -6.46 -10.36
C TYR A 68 6.71 -5.28 -11.34
N ILE A 69 6.14 -4.14 -10.92
CA ILE A 69 6.02 -2.93 -11.75
C ILE A 69 7.40 -2.38 -12.13
N SER A 70 8.34 -2.32 -11.17
CA SER A 70 9.70 -1.83 -11.40
C SER A 70 10.41 -2.63 -12.50
N ASN A 71 10.28 -3.95 -12.49
CA ASN A 71 10.85 -4.82 -13.52
C ASN A 71 10.11 -4.67 -14.86
N LYS A 72 8.78 -4.69 -14.84
CA LYS A 72 7.96 -4.65 -16.06
C LYS A 72 8.06 -3.33 -16.83
N TYR A 73 8.12 -2.21 -16.12
CA TYR A 73 8.14 -0.86 -16.69
C TYR A 73 9.53 -0.21 -16.63
N ASN A 74 10.55 -0.93 -16.15
CA ASN A 74 11.92 -0.45 -15.99
C ASN A 74 12.01 0.88 -15.19
N VAL A 75 11.25 0.97 -14.10
CA VAL A 75 11.20 2.14 -13.21
C VAL A 75 11.96 1.88 -11.91
N THR A 76 12.50 2.93 -11.31
CA THR A 76 13.28 2.80 -10.06
C THR A 76 12.35 2.77 -8.85
N LEU A 77 12.44 1.70 -8.05
CA LEU A 77 11.74 1.57 -6.77
C LEU A 77 12.07 2.75 -5.84
N GLY A 78 11.03 3.32 -5.21
CA GLY A 78 11.18 4.40 -4.23
C GLY A 78 11.44 5.79 -4.84
N LYS A 79 11.49 5.91 -6.17
CA LYS A 79 11.58 7.20 -6.89
C LYS A 79 10.41 7.41 -7.86
N CYS A 80 9.34 6.67 -7.69
CA CYS A 80 8.15 6.80 -8.52
C CYS A 80 6.90 6.50 -7.71
N TYR A 81 5.79 7.05 -8.18
CA TYR A 81 4.44 6.77 -7.68
C TYR A 81 3.50 6.53 -8.87
N ILE A 82 2.36 5.91 -8.59
CA ILE A 82 1.29 5.69 -9.56
C ILE A 82 0.14 6.62 -9.18
N ASP A 83 -0.38 7.39 -10.14
CA ASP A 83 -1.66 8.07 -9.96
C ASP A 83 -2.80 7.10 -10.34
N PHE A 84 -3.74 6.93 -9.40
CA PHE A 84 -4.85 6.00 -9.55
C PHE A 84 -5.91 6.49 -10.55
N SER A 85 -5.94 7.79 -10.85
CA SER A 85 -6.91 8.43 -11.73
C SER A 85 -6.60 8.18 -13.21
N ASP A 86 -5.34 8.29 -13.60
CA ASP A 86 -4.89 8.21 -15.00
C ASP A 86 -4.07 6.93 -15.31
N CYS A 87 -3.75 6.13 -14.28
CA CYS A 87 -2.91 4.94 -14.36
C CYS A 87 -1.48 5.23 -14.83
N LEU A 88 -0.98 6.46 -14.67
CA LEU A 88 0.37 6.85 -15.04
C LEU A 88 1.34 6.66 -13.86
N ILE A 89 2.56 6.25 -14.21
CA ILE A 89 3.70 6.21 -13.30
C ILE A 89 4.44 7.53 -13.45
N TYR A 90 4.62 8.24 -12.36
CA TYR A 90 5.34 9.51 -12.29
C TYR A 90 6.65 9.35 -11.53
N SER A 91 7.66 10.13 -11.89
CA SER A 91 8.89 10.25 -11.09
C SER A 91 8.65 11.13 -9.86
N ALA A 92 9.16 10.68 -8.71
CA ALA A 92 9.31 11.51 -7.53
C ALA A 92 10.74 12.09 -7.54
N GLU A 93 10.92 13.27 -8.17
CA GLU A 93 12.16 14.08 -8.15
C GLU A 93 11.98 15.35 -7.32
#